data_AF-A0A1H3FCN5-F1
#
_entry.id   AF-A0A1H3FCN5-F1
#
_cell.length_a   1.000
_cell.length_b   1.000
_cell.length_c   1.000
_cell.angle_alpha   90.00
_cell.angle_beta   90.00
_cell.angle_gamma   90.00
#
_symmetry.space_group_name_H-M   'P 1'
#
loop_
_entity.id
_entity.type
_entity.pdbx_description
1 polymer ?
#
loop_
_entity_poly.entity_id
_entity_poly.type
_entity_poly.pdbx_seq_one_letter_code
_entity_poly.pdbx_strand_id
1 'polypeptide(L)'
;MQTIFKENHKQRMKPELINQMESVVKSVIVNEKFHADFYLHDLKVMDSSNGGIFAWYVYDCGTHLIQLSNYDEVIAFQKEWIQSMPSIRDKHWRDCLYVCDTAKSELKIVKSFSEGNLVEQLKLVV
;
A
#
# COMPACT_ATOMS: atom_id res chain seq x y z
N MET A 1 -27.78 -22.16 -20.51
CA MET A 1 -27.14 -20.86 -20.23
C MET A 1 -26.62 -20.91 -18.80
N GLN A 2 -25.30 -21.08 -18.63
CA GLN A 2 -24.70 -21.14 -17.30
C GLN A 2 -24.65 -19.72 -16.73
N THR A 3 -25.37 -19.52 -15.63
CA THR A 3 -25.20 -18.39 -14.73
C THR A 3 -23.82 -18.51 -14.10
N ILE A 4 -22.83 -17.87 -14.74
CA ILE A 4 -21.49 -17.67 -14.20
C ILE A 4 -21.68 -16.87 -12.91
N PHE A 5 -21.38 -17.51 -11.78
CA PHE A 5 -21.47 -16.94 -10.45
C PHE A 5 -20.82 -15.54 -10.46
N LYS A 6 -21.66 -14.49 -10.43
CA LYS A 6 -21.23 -13.20 -9.92
C LYS A 6 -21.11 -13.41 -8.41
N GLU A 7 -19.94 -13.84 -7.97
CA GLU A 7 -19.55 -13.62 -6.59
C GLU A 7 -19.72 -12.13 -6.34
N ASN A 8 -20.80 -11.78 -5.64
CA ASN A 8 -20.89 -10.51 -4.94
C ASN A 8 -19.84 -10.59 -3.84
N HIS A 9 -18.57 -10.38 -4.18
CA HIS A 9 -17.58 -9.94 -3.21
C HIS A 9 -18.18 -8.67 -2.62
N LYS A 10 -18.79 -8.80 -1.44
CA LYS A 10 -19.15 -7.67 -0.61
C LYS A 10 -17.82 -7.00 -0.33
N GLN A 11 -17.44 -6.00 -1.14
CA GLN A 11 -16.32 -5.12 -0.85
C GLN A 11 -16.50 -4.67 0.59
N ARG A 12 -15.73 -5.26 1.51
CA ARG A 12 -15.83 -4.92 2.94
C ARG A 12 -15.17 -3.58 3.23
N MET A 13 -14.24 -3.19 2.37
CA MET A 13 -13.63 -1.87 2.38
C MET A 13 -14.62 -0.79 1.93
N LYS A 14 -14.62 0.33 2.65
CA LYS A 14 -15.42 1.48 2.27
C LYS A 14 -14.92 2.04 0.92
N PRO A 15 -15.83 2.41 0.00
CA PRO A 15 -15.47 2.99 -1.29
C PRO A 15 -14.60 4.24 -1.17
N GLU A 16 -14.76 5.02 -0.09
CA GLU A 16 -14.01 6.25 0.17
C GLU A 16 -12.50 5.99 0.26
N LEU A 17 -12.09 4.95 1.01
CA LEU A 17 -10.68 4.57 1.13
C LEU A 17 -10.12 4.11 -0.21
N ILE A 18 -10.89 3.30 -0.95
CA ILE A 18 -10.49 2.81 -2.28
C ILE A 18 -10.27 3.99 -3.23
N ASN A 19 -11.18 4.97 -3.25
CA ASN A 19 -11.07 6.16 -4.08
C ASN A 19 -9.84 7.01 -3.71
N GLN A 20 -9.52 7.13 -2.41
CA GLN A 20 -8.31 7.82 -1.96
C GLN A 20 -7.04 7.12 -2.44
N MET A 21 -6.97 5.79 -2.26
CA MET A 21 -5.83 4.99 -2.72
C MET A 21 -5.70 5.05 -4.25
N GLU A 22 -6.80 4.93 -4.99
CA GLU A 22 -6.81 5.04 -6.45
C GLU A 22 -6.29 6.40 -6.92
N SER A 23 -6.66 7.49 -6.24
CA SER A 23 -6.15 8.83 -6.53
C SER A 23 -4.63 8.93 -6.31
N VAL A 24 -4.09 8.25 -5.29
CA VAL A 24 -2.65 8.19 -5.04
C VAL A 24 -1.95 7.40 -6.14
N VAL A 25 -2.48 6.23 -6.52
CA VAL A 25 -1.94 5.41 -7.61
C VAL A 25 -1.82 6.20 -8.90
N LYS A 26 -2.90 6.85 -9.32
CA LYS A 26 -2.91 7.68 -10.55
C LYS A 26 -1.97 8.88 -10.48
N SER A 27 -1.59 9.33 -9.28
CA SER A 27 -0.71 10.49 -9.09
C SER A 27 0.77 10.12 -8.96
N VAL A 28 1.09 8.94 -8.44
CA VAL A 28 2.47 8.51 -8.13
C VAL A 28 3.00 7.57 -9.20
N ILE A 29 2.18 6.62 -9.66
CA ILE A 29 2.56 5.64 -10.66
C ILE A 29 2.50 6.28 -12.03
N VAL A 30 3.63 6.30 -12.74
CA VAL A 30 3.75 7.02 -14.02
C VAL A 30 3.14 6.21 -15.16
N ASN A 31 3.23 4.88 -15.11
CA ASN A 31 2.77 4.00 -16.17
C ASN A 31 1.54 3.20 -15.73
N GLU A 32 0.43 3.37 -16.46
CA GLU A 32 -0.86 2.76 -16.16
C GLU A 32 -0.81 1.23 -16.07
N LYS A 33 0.15 0.57 -16.74
CA LYS A 33 0.29 -0.89 -16.66
C LYS A 33 0.55 -1.38 -15.23
N PHE A 34 1.18 -0.55 -14.39
CA PHE A 34 1.48 -0.87 -13.00
C PHE A 34 0.33 -0.52 -12.05
N HIS A 35 -0.74 0.13 -12.54
CA HIS A 35 -1.97 0.26 -11.76
C HIS A 35 -2.61 -1.10 -11.50
N ALA A 36 -2.34 -2.10 -12.36
CA ALA A 36 -2.85 -3.46 -12.20
C ALA A 36 -2.44 -4.08 -10.86
N ASP A 37 -1.25 -3.75 -10.34
CA ASP A 37 -0.77 -4.26 -9.05
C ASP A 37 -1.70 -3.82 -7.92
N PHE A 38 -2.11 -2.56 -7.91
CA PHE A 38 -3.09 -2.06 -6.95
C PHE A 38 -4.44 -2.79 -7.04
N TYR A 39 -5.01 -2.93 -8.24
CA TYR A 39 -6.35 -3.51 -8.41
C TYR A 39 -6.40 -5.02 -8.21
N LEU A 40 -5.36 -5.75 -8.63
CA LEU A 40 -5.34 -7.21 -8.60
C LEU A 40 -4.76 -7.77 -7.32
N HIS A 41 -3.75 -7.10 -6.75
CA HIS A 41 -3.04 -7.57 -5.57
C HIS A 41 -3.50 -6.85 -4.32
N ASP A 42 -3.31 -5.52 -4.22
CA ASP A 42 -3.52 -4.80 -2.96
C ASP A 42 -4.96 -4.87 -2.47
N LEU A 43 -5.93 -4.57 -3.34
CA LEU A 43 -7.34 -4.64 -2.99
C LEU A 43 -7.76 -6.07 -2.61
N LYS A 44 -7.21 -7.08 -3.28
CA LYS A 44 -7.51 -8.49 -2.99
C LYS A 44 -6.95 -8.92 -1.64
N VAL A 45 -5.72 -8.52 -1.31
CA VAL A 45 -5.09 -8.80 -0.02
C VAL A 45 -5.88 -8.11 1.10
N MET A 46 -6.23 -6.84 0.95
CA MET A 46 -7.01 -6.11 1.96
C MET A 46 -8.41 -6.72 2.19
N ASP A 47 -9.11 -7.12 1.12
CA ASP A 47 -10.43 -7.76 1.24
C ASP A 47 -10.33 -9.15 1.89
N SER A 48 -9.30 -9.93 1.52
CA SER A 48 -9.07 -11.29 2.07
C SER A 48 -8.64 -11.28 3.54
N SER A 49 -8.03 -10.19 4.00
CA SER A 49 -7.53 -10.04 5.38
C SER A 49 -8.65 -9.87 6.42
N ASN A 50 -9.92 -9.72 6.01
CA ASN A 50 -11.03 -9.30 6.88
C ASN A 50 -10.76 -7.96 7.61
N GLY A 51 -9.98 -7.08 6.98
CA GLY A 51 -9.57 -5.81 7.54
C GLY A 51 -8.29 -5.89 8.38
N GLY A 52 -7.68 -4.74 8.61
CA GLY A 52 -6.42 -4.60 9.32
C GLY A 52 -5.77 -3.25 9.07
N ILE A 53 -4.55 -3.12 9.58
CA ILE A 53 -3.73 -1.95 9.35
C ILE A 53 -2.53 -2.36 8.51
N PHE A 54 -2.31 -1.63 7.43
CA PHE A 54 -1.29 -1.94 6.43
C PHE A 54 -0.35 -0.76 6.23
N ALA A 55 0.93 -1.04 6.05
CA ALA A 55 1.85 -0.13 5.41
C ALA A 55 1.72 -0.31 3.90
N TRP A 56 1.44 0.77 3.19
CA TRP A 56 1.26 0.78 1.75
C TRP A 56 2.26 1.74 1.12
N TYR A 57 3.27 1.17 0.50
CA TYR A 57 4.32 1.88 -0.20
C TYR A 57 3.96 1.98 -1.68
N VAL A 58 3.97 3.20 -2.22
CA VAL A 58 3.64 3.50 -3.61
C VAL A 58 4.82 4.19 -4.24
N TYR A 59 5.24 3.71 -5.41
CA TYR A 59 6.37 4.25 -6.17
C TYR A 59 6.03 4.26 -7.66
N ASP A 60 6.90 4.87 -8.46
CA ASP A 60 6.70 5.12 -9.89
C ASP A 60 6.29 3.89 -10.73
N CYS A 61 6.73 2.69 -10.32
CA CYS A 61 6.55 1.43 -11.04
C CYS A 61 5.65 0.42 -10.31
N GLY A 62 4.93 0.81 -9.26
CA GLY A 62 4.04 -0.13 -8.59
C GLY A 62 3.69 0.23 -7.15
N THR A 63 3.14 -0.76 -6.47
CA THR A 63 2.78 -0.70 -5.05
C THR A 63 3.37 -1.87 -4.30
N HIS A 64 3.53 -1.70 -2.99
CA HIS A 64 3.93 -2.76 -2.09
C HIS A 64 3.14 -2.63 -0.79
N LEU A 65 2.38 -3.67 -0.46
CA LEU A 65 1.48 -3.69 0.68
C LEU A 65 1.97 -4.68 1.72
N ILE A 66 2.12 -4.20 2.96
CA ILE A 66 2.61 -4.98 4.10
C ILE A 66 1.60 -4.87 5.24
N GLN A 67 1.23 -6.00 5.85
CA GLN A 67 0.35 -5.97 7.02
C GLN A 67 1.17 -5.63 8.28
N LEU A 68 0.74 -4.64 9.06
CA LEU A 68 1.50 -4.18 10.23
C LEU A 68 1.56 -5.18 11.39
N SER A 69 0.73 -6.23 11.36
CA SER A 69 0.86 -7.35 12.30
C SER A 69 2.14 -8.18 12.07
N ASN A 70 2.77 -8.08 10.90
CA ASN A 70 4.00 -8.78 10.57
C ASN A 70 5.21 -7.83 10.63
N TYR A 71 5.81 -7.69 11.82
CA TYR A 71 6.97 -6.80 12.02
C TYR A 71 8.22 -7.27 11.27
N ASP A 72 8.38 -8.57 11.05
CA ASP A 72 9.54 -9.11 10.33
C ASP A 72 9.54 -8.66 8.87
N GLU A 73 8.36 -8.64 8.22
CA GLU A 73 8.20 -8.10 6.87
C GLU A 73 8.50 -6.60 6.79
N VAL A 74 8.09 -5.82 7.80
CA VAL A 74 8.38 -4.38 7.86
C VAL A 74 9.90 -4.14 7.97
N ILE A 75 10.59 -4.93 8.78
CA ILE A 75 12.06 -4.85 8.93
C ILE A 75 12.75 -5.28 7.63
N ALA A 76 12.27 -6.34 6.98
CA ALA A 76 12.80 -6.78 5.69
C ALA A 76 12.62 -5.70 4.62
N PHE A 77 11.42 -5.13 4.51
CA PHE A 77 11.12 -4.02 3.61
C PHE A 77 12.03 -2.80 3.86
N GLN A 78 12.25 -2.43 5.12
CA GLN A 78 13.16 -1.33 5.43
C GLN A 78 14.58 -1.59 4.91
N LYS A 79 15.11 -2.80 5.08
CA LYS A 79 16.46 -3.15 4.62
C LYS A 79 16.55 -3.26 3.11
N GLU A 80 15.59 -3.96 2.50
CA GLU A 80 15.65 -4.36 1.10
C GLU A 80 15.13 -3.30 0.15
N TRP A 81 14.20 -2.45 0.55
CA TRP A 81 13.61 -1.43 -0.31
C TRP A 81 14.07 -0.04 0.09
N ILE A 82 13.92 0.34 1.35
CA ILE A 82 14.24 1.71 1.77
C ILE A 82 15.75 1.96 1.77
N GLN A 83 16.53 1.05 2.36
CA GLN A 83 17.97 1.25 2.55
C GLN A 83 18.81 0.87 1.31
N SER A 84 18.30 -0.02 0.45
CA SER A 84 19.05 -0.46 -0.75
C SER A 84 18.80 0.42 -1.99
N MET A 85 17.63 1.06 -2.08
CA MET A 85 17.24 1.89 -3.22
C MET A 85 17.91 3.26 -3.35
N PRO A 86 18.59 3.89 -2.36
CA PRO A 86 19.19 5.22 -2.56
C PRO A 86 20.18 5.28 -3.73
N SER A 87 20.84 4.15 -4.04
CA SER A 87 21.74 4.02 -5.19
C SER A 87 21.02 3.89 -6.56
N ILE A 88 19.71 3.61 -6.56
CA ILE A 88 18.88 3.39 -7.76
C ILE A 88 17.92 4.57 -7.98
N ARG A 89 17.58 5.31 -6.91
CA ARG A 89 16.70 6.48 -6.98
C ARG A 89 17.39 7.65 -7.67
N ASP A 90 17.04 7.86 -8.93
CA ASP A 90 17.31 9.13 -9.60
C ASP A 90 16.53 10.28 -8.95
N LYS A 91 16.92 11.53 -9.24
CA LYS A 91 16.25 12.76 -8.76
C LYS A 91 14.75 12.85 -9.07
N HIS A 92 14.24 11.98 -9.95
CA HIS A 92 12.84 11.95 -10.36
C HIS A 92 12.04 10.81 -9.73
N TRP A 93 12.68 9.94 -8.94
CA TRP A 93 11.98 8.89 -8.22
C TRP A 93 11.01 9.49 -7.21
N ARG A 94 9.72 9.23 -7.41
CA ARG A 94 8.66 9.63 -6.49
C ARG A 94 8.13 8.40 -5.82
N ASP A 95 8.28 8.36 -4.51
CA ASP A 95 7.73 7.32 -3.67
C ASP A 95 7.10 7.91 -2.42
N CYS A 96 6.10 7.21 -1.90
CA CYS A 96 5.33 7.61 -0.76
C CYS A 96 4.98 6.38 0.06
N LEU A 97 5.02 6.51 1.38
CA LEU A 97 4.54 5.48 2.29
C LEU A 97 3.29 5.98 3.01
N TYR A 98 2.27 5.12 3.06
CA TYR A 98 1.03 5.38 3.76
C TYR A 98 0.74 4.28 4.78
N VAL A 99 0.03 4.63 5.84
CA VAL A 99 -0.66 3.68 6.72
C VAL A 99 -2.13 3.67 6.32
N CYS A 100 -2.62 2.49 5.99
CA CYS A 100 -3.98 2.23 5.56
C CYS A 100 -4.70 1.45 6.65
N ASP A 101 -5.65 2.08 7.36
CA ASP A 101 -6.51 1.42 8.34
C ASP A 101 -7.87 1.16 7.68
N THR A 102 -8.10 -0.10 7.30
CA THR A 102 -9.33 -0.47 6.59
C THR A 102 -10.56 -0.44 7.49
N ALA A 103 -10.39 -0.56 8.82
CA ALA A 103 -11.49 -0.55 9.77
C ALA A 103 -12.00 0.88 10.00
N LYS A 104 -11.06 1.83 10.14
CA LYS A 104 -11.38 3.27 10.24
C LYS A 104 -11.65 3.92 8.89
N SER A 105 -11.24 3.28 7.79
CA SER A 105 -11.27 3.84 6.44
C SER A 105 -10.39 5.09 6.33
N GLU A 106 -9.19 5.02 6.92
CA GLU A 106 -8.23 6.12 6.96
C GLU A 106 -6.96 5.77 6.17
N LEU A 107 -6.46 6.76 5.44
CA LEU A 107 -5.16 6.73 4.77
C LEU A 107 -4.31 7.88 5.31
N LYS A 108 -3.19 7.55 5.97
CA LYS A 108 -2.28 8.54 6.57
C LYS A 108 -0.91 8.45 5.93
N ILE A 109 -0.34 9.58 5.52
CA ILE A 109 1.02 9.61 4.99
C ILE A 109 2.06 9.45 6.11
N VAL A 110 3.05 8.59 5.90
CA VAL A 110 4.22 8.47 6.77
C VAL A 110 5.30 9.38 6.19
N LYS A 111 5.64 10.44 6.93
CA LYS A 111 6.69 11.38 6.51
C LYS A 111 8.06 10.84 6.93
N SER A 112 9.09 11.13 6.14
CA SER A 112 10.48 10.78 6.44
C SER A 112 10.71 9.30 6.74
N PHE A 113 9.96 8.41 6.09
CA PHE A 113 10.08 6.95 6.27
C PHE A 113 11.43 6.39 5.84
N SER A 114 12.19 7.15 5.06
CA SER A 114 13.57 6.84 4.66
C SER A 114 14.62 7.08 5.76
N GLU A 115 14.24 7.74 6.86
CA GLU A 115 15.16 8.14 7.93
C GLU A 115 14.81 7.43 9.23
N GLY A 116 15.76 6.73 9.86
CA GLY A 116 15.58 6.13 11.19
C GLY A 116 14.92 4.75 11.17
N ASN A 117 14.18 4.41 12.23
CA ASN A 117 13.54 3.09 12.40
C ASN A 117 12.08 3.14 11.90
N LEU A 118 11.79 2.38 10.83
CA LEU A 118 10.49 2.37 10.19
C LEU A 118 9.38 1.83 11.09
N VAL A 119 9.67 0.79 11.88
CA VAL A 119 8.70 0.16 12.78
C VAL A 119 8.20 1.16 13.81
N GLU A 120 9.11 1.93 14.41
CA GLU A 120 8.75 2.96 15.40
C GLU A 120 7.92 4.08 14.77
N GLN A 121 8.25 4.50 13.54
CA GLN A 121 7.46 5.51 12.83
C GLN A 121 6.04 5.02 12.50
N LEU A 122 5.91 3.77 12.04
CA LEU A 122 4.61 3.18 11.76
C LEU A 122 3.74 3.10 13.02
N LYS A 123 4.33 2.77 14.18
CA LYS A 123 3.60 2.78 15.47
C LYS A 123 3.08 4.15 15.87
N LEU A 124 3.74 5.25 15.48
CA LEU A 124 3.31 6.61 15.81
C LEU A 124 2.12 7.09 14.97
N VAL A 125 1.88 6.49 13.79
CA VAL A 125 0.81 6.90 12.87
C VAL A 125 -0.51 6.15 13.13
N VAL A 126 -0.41 4.96 13.73
CA VAL A 126 -1.53 4.04 14.03
C VAL A 126 -2.38 4.50 15.21
#